data_AF-A0A7X0DGY0-F1
#
_entry.id   AF-A0A7X0DGY0-F1
#
_cell.length_a   1.000
_cell.length_b   1.000
_cell.length_c   1.000
_cell.angle_alpha   90.00
_cell.angle_beta   90.00
_cell.angle_gamma   90.00
#
_symmetry.space_group_name_H-M   'P 1'
#
loop_
_entity.id
_entity.type
_entity.pdbx_description
1 polymer ?
#
loop_
_entity_poly.entity_id
_entity_poly.type
_entity_poly.pdbx_seq_one_letter_code
_entity_poly.pdbx_strand_id
1 'polypeptide(L)'
;MSALNLVHPELINGPNPLLEAAAPFLTFAKLPAALKHEPLKAIDWRSLPPEYRTTLLSQADQHYCPSRLILDFADSVQSMLRGGLMARNPLSVAEQCRINALALADNMEKVHLQSLRKRAGGGILSAITGMGKSVGSERILEAIAPQQVVVHSKSEVCGWSSLTQVLYLVIDAPFNGTPGGLLARIVEGLDALLGTDYSETLRKLRNLDAALLLVHKTLSNHRVGMLVIDENQQDNFDQSVWQRSFILFFLSVMNLGIPVMLLGNPQAFVRLETVSQNVRRFSTVGYYELIPAASSGEDWWSKDYVPKMCQFMLCDEAPPMTEIIEATFGMSAGVPGLFGPIWVEAQRIALRRGGDRTCVTHADLLAAGTTSRGKGLLAIASQISGATSLQRFIDIPAKVAVCRSESGEPNAAGPKASAEGERGVSEQMDPIRAKLERDMKAKEKAAAKRMEKANHLNPDDLRAYELKMEIYAGFEGAQEPLLTSGGRAPPKLR
;
A
#
# COMPACT_ATOMS: atom_id res chain seq x y z
N MET A 1 14.53 -29.58 20.36
CA MET A 1 14.15 -28.16 20.20
C MET A 1 13.66 -27.65 21.54
N SER A 2 14.15 -26.49 22.00
CA SER A 2 13.62 -25.87 23.23
C SER A 2 12.17 -25.40 23.02
N ALA A 3 11.39 -25.23 24.08
CA ALA A 3 10.04 -24.68 24.01
C ALA A 3 10.01 -23.27 23.36
N LEU A 4 11.09 -22.49 23.54
CA LEU A 4 11.28 -21.17 22.93
C LEU A 4 11.37 -21.26 21.39
N ASN A 5 12.02 -22.29 20.84
CA ASN A 5 12.15 -22.47 19.39
C ASN A 5 10.82 -22.84 18.70
N LEU A 6 9.83 -23.34 19.44
CA LEU A 6 8.49 -23.58 18.90
C LEU A 6 7.66 -22.28 18.79
N VAL A 7 8.01 -21.27 19.60
CA VAL A 7 7.37 -19.95 19.61
C VAL A 7 8.09 -19.01 18.64
N HIS A 8 9.42 -19.11 18.56
CA HIS A 8 10.30 -18.32 17.70
C HIS A 8 11.25 -19.26 16.95
N PRO A 9 10.82 -19.87 15.83
CA PRO A 9 11.65 -20.80 15.04
C PRO A 9 12.97 -20.15 14.57
N GLU A 10 12.96 -18.84 14.35
CA GLU A 10 14.12 -18.05 13.98
C GLU A 10 15.28 -18.06 15.01
N LEU A 11 15.01 -18.35 16.28
CA LEU A 11 16.03 -18.39 17.33
C LEU A 11 16.83 -19.71 17.36
N ILE A 12 16.60 -20.61 16.40
CA ILE A 12 17.36 -21.87 16.28
C ILE A 12 18.88 -21.63 16.15
N ASN A 13 19.28 -20.49 15.58
CA ASN A 13 20.68 -20.11 15.37
C ASN A 13 21.29 -19.33 16.54
N GLY A 14 20.54 -19.14 17.63
CA GLY A 14 20.98 -18.43 18.83
C GLY A 14 20.04 -17.30 19.24
N PRO A 15 20.31 -16.68 20.41
CA PRO A 15 19.49 -15.62 20.97
C PRO A 15 19.51 -14.37 20.09
N ASN A 16 18.39 -13.64 20.07
CA ASN A 16 18.27 -12.34 19.44
C ASN A 16 17.26 -11.49 20.22
N PRO A 17 17.74 -10.53 21.02
CA PRO A 17 16.90 -9.67 21.85
C PRO A 17 15.79 -8.94 21.08
N LEU A 18 15.99 -8.59 19.81
CA LEU A 18 14.98 -7.89 19.00
C LEU A 18 13.80 -8.80 18.60
N LEU A 19 14.02 -10.11 18.54
CA LEU A 19 13.02 -11.11 18.14
C LEU A 19 12.36 -11.78 19.35
N GLU A 20 13.12 -11.96 20.43
CA GLU A 20 12.60 -12.49 21.70
C GLU A 20 11.48 -11.63 22.29
N ALA A 21 11.49 -10.33 22.01
CA ALA A 21 10.45 -9.40 22.42
C ALA A 21 9.31 -9.24 21.40
N ALA A 22 9.42 -9.85 20.20
CA ALA A 22 8.36 -9.85 19.22
C ALA A 22 7.26 -10.86 19.60
N ALA A 23 6.08 -10.75 18.98
CA ALA A 23 5.03 -11.75 19.17
C ALA A 23 5.48 -13.14 18.64
N PRO A 24 4.85 -14.23 19.13
CA PRO A 24 5.07 -15.58 18.58
C PRO A 24 4.89 -15.66 17.07
N PHE A 25 5.62 -16.57 16.42
CA PHE A 25 5.46 -16.83 15.00
C PHE A 25 4.05 -17.36 14.69
N LEU A 26 3.34 -16.69 13.78
CA LEU A 26 2.04 -17.18 13.30
C LEU A 26 2.27 -18.17 12.17
N THR A 27 1.83 -19.41 12.36
CA THR A 27 1.86 -20.39 11.27
C THR A 27 0.85 -20.03 10.19
N PHE A 28 1.11 -20.44 8.95
CA PHE A 28 0.21 -20.19 7.81
C PHE A 28 -1.25 -20.56 8.10
N ALA A 29 -1.49 -21.71 8.75
CA ALA A 29 -2.82 -22.17 9.13
C ALA A 29 -3.54 -21.26 10.14
N LYS A 30 -2.80 -20.48 10.95
CA LYS A 30 -3.36 -19.55 11.94
C LYS A 30 -3.61 -18.15 11.37
N LEU A 31 -2.97 -17.77 10.26
CA LEU A 31 -3.12 -16.45 9.64
C LEU A 31 -4.59 -16.07 9.38
N PRO A 32 -5.45 -16.92 8.78
CA PRO A 32 -6.84 -16.52 8.51
C PRO A 32 -7.63 -16.12 9.75
N ALA A 33 -7.39 -16.80 10.87
CA ALA A 33 -8.06 -16.49 12.14
C ALA A 33 -7.47 -15.25 12.81
N ALA A 34 -6.14 -15.08 12.76
CA ALA A 34 -5.45 -13.95 13.37
C ALA A 34 -5.76 -12.61 12.68
N LEU A 35 -5.96 -12.62 11.35
CA LEU A 35 -6.29 -11.42 10.59
C LEU A 35 -7.75 -10.98 10.74
N LYS A 36 -8.66 -11.86 11.18
CA LYS A 36 -10.10 -11.59 11.23
C LYS A 36 -10.43 -10.52 12.28
N HIS A 37 -11.29 -9.56 11.93
CA HIS A 37 -11.85 -8.60 12.88
C HIS A 37 -13.38 -8.53 12.72
N GLU A 38 -14.09 -8.81 13.82
CA GLU A 38 -15.56 -8.88 13.86
C GLU A 38 -16.10 -7.93 14.93
N PRO A 39 -16.42 -6.67 14.57
CA PRO A 39 -16.77 -5.65 15.55
C PRO A 39 -18.09 -5.96 16.27
N LEU A 40 -19.00 -6.68 15.62
CA LEU A 40 -20.29 -7.08 16.19
C LEU A 40 -20.20 -8.27 17.15
N LYS A 41 -19.07 -8.98 17.22
CA LYS A 41 -18.96 -10.24 17.98
C LYS A 41 -19.25 -10.08 19.47
N ALA A 42 -18.89 -8.92 20.04
CA ALA A 42 -19.09 -8.62 21.45
C ALA A 42 -20.40 -7.84 21.74
N ILE A 43 -21.19 -7.52 20.70
CA ILE A 43 -22.36 -6.66 20.80
C ILE A 43 -23.63 -7.51 20.66
N ASP A 44 -24.47 -7.50 21.68
CA ASP A 44 -25.81 -8.08 21.58
C ASP A 44 -26.78 -7.14 20.86
N TRP A 45 -26.53 -6.94 19.57
CA TRP A 45 -27.33 -6.04 18.72
C TRP A 45 -28.77 -6.53 18.53
N ARG A 46 -29.04 -7.82 18.77
CA ARG A 46 -30.40 -8.40 18.64
C ARG A 46 -31.35 -7.88 19.72
N SER A 47 -30.81 -7.53 20.89
CA SER A 47 -31.58 -6.87 21.96
C SER A 47 -32.10 -5.47 21.58
N LEU A 48 -31.50 -4.85 20.56
CA LEU A 48 -31.89 -3.51 20.10
C LEU A 48 -33.06 -3.60 19.09
N PRO A 49 -34.04 -2.68 19.15
CA PRO A 49 -35.02 -2.53 18.09
C PRO A 49 -34.35 -2.17 16.74
N PRO A 50 -34.91 -2.59 15.60
CA PRO A 50 -34.36 -2.36 14.26
C PRO A 50 -33.85 -0.95 13.97
N GLU A 51 -34.61 0.06 14.40
CA GLU A 51 -34.30 1.47 14.16
C GLU A 51 -32.96 1.88 14.79
N TYR A 52 -32.67 1.38 16.00
CA TYR A 52 -31.43 1.67 16.73
C TYR A 52 -30.23 0.92 16.16
N ARG A 53 -30.43 -0.23 15.49
CA ARG A 53 -29.33 -1.00 14.87
C ARG A 53 -28.64 -0.21 13.76
N THR A 54 -29.30 0.76 13.14
CA THR A 54 -28.72 1.57 12.06
C THR A 54 -27.48 2.36 12.47
N THR A 55 -27.30 2.66 13.76
CA THR A 55 -26.11 3.32 14.30
C THR A 55 -24.90 2.39 14.29
N LEU A 56 -25.10 1.08 14.40
CA LEU A 56 -24.04 0.07 14.37
C LEU A 56 -23.51 -0.18 12.95
N LEU A 57 -24.23 0.25 11.91
CA LEU A 57 -23.76 0.13 10.52
C LEU A 57 -22.43 0.86 10.28
N SER A 58 -22.08 1.88 11.07
CA SER A 58 -20.79 2.56 10.97
C SER A 58 -19.60 1.68 11.40
N GLN A 59 -19.85 0.56 12.10
CA GLN A 59 -18.80 -0.39 12.44
C GLN A 59 -18.43 -1.30 11.27
N ALA A 60 -19.14 -1.24 10.14
CA ALA A 60 -18.85 -2.05 8.96
C ALA A 60 -17.40 -1.83 8.45
N ASP A 61 -16.88 -0.61 8.57
CA ASP A 61 -15.52 -0.25 8.15
C ASP A 61 -14.44 -0.97 8.98
N GLN A 62 -14.78 -1.44 10.19
CA GLN A 62 -13.87 -2.20 11.04
C GLN A 62 -13.91 -3.70 10.71
N HIS A 63 -15.02 -4.21 10.15
CA HIS A 63 -15.19 -5.62 9.83
C HIS A 63 -14.23 -6.04 8.73
N TYR A 64 -13.32 -6.94 9.07
CA TYR A 64 -12.31 -7.43 8.15
C TYR A 64 -12.25 -8.95 8.15
N CYS A 65 -12.28 -9.51 6.95
CA CYS A 65 -12.18 -10.92 6.71
C CYS A 65 -11.14 -11.18 5.60
N PRO A 66 -10.06 -11.94 5.88
CA PRO A 66 -9.04 -12.20 4.88
C PRO A 66 -9.59 -13.08 3.75
N SER A 67 -9.35 -12.65 2.51
CA SER A 67 -9.47 -13.51 1.33
C SER A 67 -8.25 -14.41 1.21
N ARG A 68 -8.34 -15.51 0.47
CA ARG A 68 -7.18 -16.37 0.20
C ARG A 68 -6.03 -15.63 -0.50
N LEU A 69 -6.34 -14.58 -1.25
CA LEU A 69 -5.37 -13.81 -2.04
C LEU A 69 -4.30 -13.11 -1.19
N ILE A 70 -4.62 -12.78 0.07
CA ILE A 70 -3.70 -12.02 0.93
C ILE A 70 -2.85 -12.91 1.86
N LEU A 71 -3.16 -14.21 1.94
CA LEU A 71 -2.53 -15.09 2.94
C LEU A 71 -1.05 -15.36 2.64
N ASP A 72 -0.71 -15.60 1.38
CA ASP A 72 0.69 -15.79 0.97
C ASP A 72 1.50 -14.50 1.17
N PHE A 73 0.87 -13.35 0.89
CA PHE A 73 1.49 -12.06 1.18
C PHE A 73 1.74 -11.88 2.68
N ALA A 74 0.77 -12.23 3.53
CA ALA A 74 0.90 -12.13 4.98
C ALA A 74 2.05 -13.00 5.53
N ASP A 75 2.19 -14.22 5.04
CA ASP A 75 3.29 -15.13 5.42
C ASP A 75 4.67 -14.57 5.00
N SER A 76 4.75 -14.03 3.78
CA SER A 76 5.96 -13.36 3.29
C SER A 76 6.31 -12.10 4.07
N VAL A 77 5.33 -11.28 4.45
CA VAL A 77 5.54 -10.10 5.30
C VAL A 77 6.09 -10.50 6.67
N GLN A 78 5.54 -11.54 7.30
CA GLN A 78 6.06 -12.06 8.57
C GLN A 78 7.52 -12.52 8.44
N SER A 79 7.80 -13.33 7.41
CA SER A 79 9.13 -13.84 7.14
C SER A 79 10.14 -12.72 6.90
N MET A 80 9.75 -11.69 6.16
CA MET A 80 10.58 -10.53 5.88
C MET A 80 10.88 -9.69 7.13
N LEU A 81 9.84 -9.37 7.93
CA LEU A 81 9.99 -8.62 9.17
C LEU A 81 11.02 -9.30 10.09
N ARG A 82 10.82 -10.59 10.32
CA ARG A 82 11.70 -11.39 11.20
C ARG A 82 13.10 -11.55 10.61
N GLY A 83 13.22 -11.82 9.31
CA GLY A 83 14.50 -11.93 8.62
C GLY A 83 15.34 -10.64 8.70
N GLY A 84 14.69 -9.48 8.58
CA GLY A 84 15.33 -8.18 8.81
C GLY A 84 15.90 -8.07 10.22
N LEU A 85 15.09 -8.33 11.25
CA LEU A 85 15.51 -8.29 12.65
C LEU A 85 16.61 -9.30 12.97
N MET A 86 16.57 -10.51 12.37
CA MET A 86 17.65 -11.49 12.46
C MET A 86 18.98 -10.95 11.95
N ALA A 87 18.98 -10.30 10.78
CA ALA A 87 20.19 -9.76 10.16
C ALA A 87 20.82 -8.62 10.98
N ARG A 88 20.04 -7.98 11.87
CA ARG A 88 20.44 -6.87 12.75
C ARG A 88 20.54 -7.30 14.22
N ASN A 89 20.92 -8.55 14.48
CA ASN A 89 21.08 -9.07 15.85
C ASN A 89 22.05 -8.18 16.66
N PRO A 90 21.60 -7.56 17.77
CA PRO A 90 22.40 -6.64 18.58
C PRO A 90 23.54 -7.33 19.35
N LEU A 91 23.51 -8.66 19.47
CA LEU A 91 24.61 -9.45 20.05
C LEU A 91 25.77 -9.65 19.06
N SER A 92 25.57 -9.34 17.78
CA SER A 92 26.62 -9.42 16.78
C SER A 92 27.57 -8.24 16.89
N VAL A 93 28.86 -8.53 17.13
CA VAL A 93 29.94 -7.51 17.11
C VAL A 93 29.93 -6.71 15.81
N ALA A 94 29.73 -7.39 14.67
CA ALA A 94 29.64 -6.74 13.37
C ALA A 94 28.48 -5.72 13.31
N GLU A 95 27.33 -6.05 13.91
CA GLU A 95 26.18 -5.13 13.96
C GLU A 95 26.40 -3.96 14.93
N GLN A 96 27.04 -4.20 16.07
CA GLN A 96 27.41 -3.14 17.01
C GLN A 96 28.37 -2.14 16.36
N CYS A 97 29.43 -2.64 15.70
CA CYS A 97 30.34 -1.80 14.92
C CYS A 97 29.60 -1.03 13.83
N ARG A 98 28.68 -1.68 13.12
CA ARG A 98 27.90 -1.07 12.04
C ARG A 98 27.07 0.12 12.51
N ILE A 99 26.34 -0.05 13.60
CA ILE A 99 25.45 0.99 14.14
C ILE A 99 26.25 2.13 14.75
N ASN A 100 27.34 1.83 15.48
CA ASN A 100 28.20 2.86 16.03
C ASN A 100 28.86 3.69 14.92
N ALA A 101 29.32 3.05 13.84
CA ALA A 101 29.87 3.75 12.68
C ALA A 101 28.82 4.66 12.03
N LEU A 102 27.58 4.20 11.87
CA LEU A 102 26.49 5.01 11.32
C LEU A 102 26.15 6.17 12.26
N ALA A 103 26.10 5.96 13.58
CA ALA A 103 25.77 7.01 14.55
C ALA A 103 26.81 8.14 14.56
N LEU A 104 28.10 7.80 14.45
CA LEU A 104 29.23 8.75 14.44
C LEU A 104 29.47 9.43 13.08
N ALA A 105 28.77 9.04 12.03
CA ALA A 105 28.98 9.60 10.71
C ALA A 105 28.48 11.05 10.62
N ASP A 106 29.33 11.98 10.17
CA ASP A 106 28.96 13.39 9.95
C ASP A 106 28.47 13.66 8.52
N ASN A 107 28.87 12.80 7.58
CA ASN A 107 28.43 12.82 6.20
C ASN A 107 28.35 11.38 5.68
N MET A 108 27.63 11.19 4.58
CA MET A 108 27.41 9.86 4.05
C MET A 108 28.68 9.28 3.36
N GLU A 109 29.61 10.12 2.90
CA GLU A 109 30.87 9.69 2.24
C GLU A 109 31.88 9.02 3.19
N LYS A 110 31.88 9.43 4.47
CA LYS A 110 32.75 8.85 5.52
C LYS A 110 32.24 7.50 6.03
N VAL A 111 31.01 7.14 5.70
CA VAL A 111 30.49 5.81 5.98
C VAL A 111 31.13 4.86 4.97
N HIS A 112 31.91 3.86 5.40
CA HIS A 112 32.38 2.83 4.48
C HIS A 112 31.21 1.88 4.14
N LEU A 113 30.29 2.36 3.33
CA LEU A 113 28.92 1.83 3.20
C LEU A 113 28.86 0.37 2.77
N GLN A 114 29.86 -0.08 2.01
CA GLN A 114 30.00 -1.48 1.61
C GLN A 114 30.11 -2.41 2.83
N SER A 115 30.80 -1.99 3.90
CA SER A 115 30.92 -2.79 5.13
C SER A 115 29.64 -2.77 5.99
N LEU A 116 28.71 -1.84 5.71
CA LEU A 116 27.43 -1.75 6.40
C LEU A 116 26.28 -2.47 5.69
N ARG A 117 26.48 -2.97 4.46
CA ARG A 117 25.40 -3.56 3.67
C ARG A 117 24.89 -4.84 4.32
N LYS A 118 23.63 -4.81 4.74
CA LYS A 118 22.84 -5.99 5.04
C LYS A 118 21.96 -6.32 3.84
N ARG A 119 21.66 -7.60 3.65
CA ARG A 119 20.71 -8.03 2.62
C ARG A 119 19.32 -8.06 3.24
N ALA A 120 18.58 -6.97 3.07
CA ALA A 120 17.13 -7.06 3.11
C ALA A 120 16.56 -6.94 1.71
N GLY A 121 15.37 -7.51 1.55
CA GLY A 121 14.58 -7.40 0.35
C GLY A 121 13.38 -6.50 0.57
N GLY A 122 12.62 -6.34 -0.51
CA GLY A 122 11.34 -5.65 -0.48
C GLY A 122 10.21 -6.54 -0.98
N GLY A 123 9.02 -5.98 -0.94
CA GLY A 123 7.79 -6.57 -1.47
C GLY A 123 6.87 -5.51 -2.06
N ILE A 124 6.03 -5.93 -3.00
CA ILE A 124 5.03 -5.08 -3.63
C ILE A 124 3.65 -5.75 -3.49
N LEU A 125 2.66 -4.98 -3.02
CA LEU A 125 1.25 -5.33 -3.13
C LEU A 125 0.57 -4.30 -4.03
N SER A 126 0.24 -4.72 -5.24
CA SER A 126 -0.44 -3.89 -6.23
C SER A 126 -1.91 -4.26 -6.33
N ALA A 127 -2.78 -3.26 -6.47
CA ALA A 127 -4.21 -3.44 -6.72
C ALA A 127 -4.86 -2.12 -7.08
N ILE A 128 -6.01 -2.16 -7.75
CA ILE A 128 -6.83 -0.96 -7.90
C ILE A 128 -7.39 -0.48 -6.55
N THR A 129 -7.89 0.76 -6.51
CA THR A 129 -8.57 1.33 -5.34
C THR A 129 -9.75 0.46 -4.93
N GLY A 130 -9.92 0.23 -3.62
CA GLY A 130 -11.02 -0.58 -3.09
C GLY A 130 -10.77 -2.09 -3.01
N MET A 131 -9.61 -2.61 -3.41
CA MET A 131 -9.27 -4.03 -3.21
C MET A 131 -8.83 -4.40 -1.77
N GLY A 132 -8.74 -3.41 -0.87
CA GLY A 132 -8.39 -3.64 0.53
C GLY A 132 -6.88 -3.75 0.82
N LYS A 133 -6.02 -3.09 0.01
CA LYS A 133 -4.55 -3.10 0.20
C LYS A 133 -4.13 -2.56 1.57
N SER A 134 -4.48 -1.33 1.88
CA SER A 134 -4.08 -0.61 3.10
C SER A 134 -4.60 -1.35 4.32
N VAL A 135 -5.92 -1.57 4.38
CA VAL A 135 -6.58 -2.33 5.46
C VAL A 135 -6.00 -3.74 5.61
N GLY A 136 -5.75 -4.45 4.51
CA GLY A 136 -5.15 -5.78 4.55
C GLY A 136 -3.73 -5.77 5.10
N SER A 137 -2.89 -4.83 4.67
CA SER A 137 -1.52 -4.69 5.16
C SER A 137 -1.45 -4.31 6.64
N GLU A 138 -2.32 -3.40 7.10
CA GLU A 138 -2.42 -3.00 8.50
C GLU A 138 -2.83 -4.18 9.36
N ARG A 139 -3.87 -4.93 8.96
CA ARG A 139 -4.31 -6.14 9.67
C ARG A 139 -3.24 -7.20 9.75
N ILE A 140 -2.43 -7.36 8.71
CA ILE A 140 -1.28 -8.27 8.72
C ILE A 140 -0.26 -7.83 9.76
N LEU A 141 0.13 -6.57 9.75
CA LEU A 141 1.10 -6.01 10.69
C LEU A 141 0.59 -6.11 12.15
N GLU A 142 -0.67 -5.77 12.40
CA GLU A 142 -1.33 -5.91 13.71
C GLU A 142 -1.33 -7.36 14.20
N ALA A 143 -1.54 -8.33 13.30
CA ALA A 143 -1.56 -9.74 13.67
C ALA A 143 -0.15 -10.28 14.01
N ILE A 144 0.86 -9.95 13.19
CA ILE A 144 2.22 -10.49 13.34
C ILE A 144 3.06 -9.72 14.37
N ALA A 145 2.75 -8.45 14.59
CA ALA A 145 3.49 -7.51 15.43
C ALA A 145 2.53 -6.60 16.22
N PRO A 146 1.63 -7.16 17.06
CA PRO A 146 0.59 -6.42 17.77
C PRO A 146 1.11 -5.27 18.65
N GLN A 147 2.36 -5.38 19.11
CA GLN A 147 3.08 -4.32 19.80
C GLN A 147 3.96 -3.58 18.79
N GLN A 148 3.40 -2.58 18.12
CA GLN A 148 4.13 -1.82 17.10
C GLN A 148 5.45 -1.23 17.62
N VAL A 149 5.51 -0.89 18.91
CA VAL A 149 6.68 -0.38 19.61
C VAL A 149 6.99 -1.26 20.83
N VAL A 150 8.26 -1.60 21.00
CA VAL A 150 8.78 -2.43 22.10
C VAL A 150 9.87 -1.66 22.83
N VAL A 151 9.74 -1.52 24.15
CA VAL A 151 10.76 -0.86 25.00
C VAL A 151 11.61 -1.92 25.69
N HIS A 152 12.90 -1.91 25.40
CA HIS A 152 13.90 -2.78 26.00
C HIS A 152 14.57 -2.07 27.18
N SER A 153 14.68 -2.78 28.30
CA SER A 153 15.46 -2.34 29.45
C SER A 153 16.97 -2.33 29.15
N LYS A 154 17.74 -1.77 30.09
CA LYS A 154 19.22 -1.79 30.06
C LYS A 154 19.73 -3.19 29.75
N SER A 155 20.65 -3.28 28.78
CA SER A 155 21.36 -4.50 28.43
C SER A 155 22.82 -4.17 28.16
N GLU A 156 23.70 -4.65 29.04
CA GLU A 156 25.14 -4.42 28.92
C GLU A 156 25.72 -5.17 27.72
N VAL A 157 25.24 -6.39 27.47
CA VAL A 157 25.68 -7.22 26.34
C VAL A 157 25.29 -6.59 25.00
N CYS A 158 24.15 -5.90 24.94
CA CYS A 158 23.71 -5.19 23.73
C CYS A 158 24.23 -3.74 23.65
N GLY A 159 24.89 -3.24 24.70
CA GLY A 159 25.48 -1.91 24.73
C GLY A 159 24.48 -0.75 24.82
N TRP A 160 23.26 -0.96 25.34
CA TRP A 160 22.27 0.11 25.50
C TRP A 160 21.75 0.25 26.93
N SER A 161 21.45 1.50 27.32
CA SER A 161 20.78 1.79 28.60
C SER A 161 19.26 1.64 28.51
N SER A 162 18.71 1.94 27.34
CA SER A 162 17.32 1.71 26.95
C SER A 162 17.28 1.69 25.43
N LEU A 163 16.38 0.91 24.86
CA LEU A 163 16.11 0.93 23.42
C LEU A 163 14.60 0.93 23.20
N THR A 164 14.11 1.91 22.44
CA THR A 164 12.74 1.89 21.93
C THR A 164 12.78 1.38 20.49
N GLN A 165 12.39 0.12 20.31
CA GLN A 165 12.33 -0.57 19.02
C GLN A 165 10.97 -0.35 18.36
N VAL A 166 10.97 -0.03 17.07
CA VAL A 166 9.76 0.03 16.23
C VAL A 166 9.70 -1.23 15.37
N LEU A 167 8.68 -2.08 15.51
CA LEU A 167 8.58 -3.31 14.71
C LEU A 167 8.23 -3.01 13.25
N TYR A 168 7.37 -2.01 13.01
CA TYR A 168 7.07 -1.55 11.67
C TYR A 168 6.67 -0.07 11.68
N LEU A 169 6.99 0.62 10.58
CA LEU A 169 6.59 1.99 10.33
C LEU A 169 5.77 2.04 9.04
N VAL A 170 4.51 2.46 9.12
CA VAL A 170 3.65 2.70 7.96
C VAL A 170 3.60 4.19 7.67
N ILE A 171 3.82 4.57 6.42
CA ILE A 171 3.71 5.96 5.96
C ILE A 171 2.93 6.03 4.67
N ASP A 172 2.19 7.13 4.49
CA ASP A 172 1.67 7.49 3.19
C ASP A 172 2.78 8.06 2.30
N ALA A 173 2.73 7.69 1.01
CA ALA A 173 3.55 8.31 -0.03
C ALA A 173 3.38 9.84 -0.04
N PRO A 174 4.47 10.62 -0.25
CA PRO A 174 4.40 12.08 -0.21
C PRO A 174 3.63 12.66 -1.41
N PHE A 175 2.68 13.56 -1.13
CA PHE A 175 1.86 14.26 -2.15
C PHE A 175 2.65 14.99 -3.24
N ASN A 176 3.85 15.48 -2.93
CA ASN A 176 4.63 16.32 -3.83
C ASN A 176 5.62 15.53 -4.70
N GLY A 177 5.71 14.20 -4.58
CA GLY A 177 6.60 13.38 -5.39
C GLY A 177 8.09 13.72 -5.23
N THR A 178 8.50 14.29 -4.10
CA THR A 178 9.91 14.66 -3.86
C THR A 178 10.59 13.71 -2.86
N PRO A 179 11.89 13.40 -3.03
CA PRO A 179 12.66 12.64 -2.03
C PRO A 179 12.63 13.30 -0.65
N GLY A 180 12.74 14.63 -0.58
CA GLY A 180 12.66 15.36 0.69
C GLY A 180 11.30 15.21 1.39
N GLY A 181 10.20 15.18 0.62
CA GLY A 181 8.86 14.91 1.14
C GLY A 181 8.75 13.51 1.76
N LEU A 182 9.36 12.50 1.13
CA LEU A 182 9.39 11.14 1.70
C LEU A 182 10.17 11.09 3.01
N LEU A 183 11.36 11.71 3.05
CA LEU A 183 12.17 11.76 4.26
C LEU A 183 11.41 12.43 5.41
N ALA A 184 10.68 13.51 5.11
CA ALA A 184 9.81 14.18 6.07
C ALA A 184 8.71 13.25 6.60
N ARG A 185 8.02 12.49 5.73
CA ARG A 185 6.98 11.54 6.15
C ARG A 185 7.51 10.45 7.07
N ILE A 186 8.73 9.96 6.82
CA ILE A 186 9.37 8.95 7.67
C ILE A 186 9.61 9.50 9.07
N VAL A 187 10.23 10.67 9.20
CA VAL A 187 10.52 11.24 10.54
C VAL A 187 9.26 11.72 11.25
N GLU A 188 8.25 12.22 10.52
CA GLU A 188 6.93 12.56 11.07
C GLU A 188 6.22 11.31 11.62
N GLY A 189 6.29 10.18 10.90
CA GLY A 189 5.75 8.91 11.37
C GLY A 189 6.47 8.38 12.62
N LEU A 190 7.80 8.55 12.70
CA LEU A 190 8.56 8.21 13.91
C LEU A 190 8.20 9.14 15.07
N ASP A 191 8.12 10.45 14.85
CA ASP A 191 7.73 11.43 15.88
C ASP A 191 6.33 11.12 16.43
N ALA A 192 5.39 10.75 15.57
CA ALA A 192 4.04 10.35 15.99
C ALA A 192 4.02 9.08 16.86
N LEU A 193 4.89 8.11 16.56
CA LEU A 193 4.99 6.86 17.33
C LEU A 193 5.78 7.00 18.64
N LEU A 194 6.81 7.86 18.64
CA LEU A 194 7.83 7.89 19.69
C LEU A 194 7.78 9.16 20.54
N GLY A 195 7.05 10.19 20.12
CA GLY A 195 7.02 11.50 20.78
C GLY A 195 8.32 12.30 20.63
N THR A 196 9.10 12.03 19.57
CA THR A 196 10.36 12.71 19.26
C THR A 196 10.16 13.99 18.43
N ASP A 197 11.26 14.69 18.12
CA ASP A 197 11.29 15.94 17.35
C ASP A 197 12.23 15.86 16.12
N TYR A 198 12.34 14.68 15.51
CA TYR A 198 13.20 14.45 14.35
C TYR A 198 12.78 15.30 13.14
N SER A 199 11.48 15.54 12.99
CA SER A 199 10.95 16.43 11.96
C SER A 199 11.44 17.87 12.10
N GLU A 200 11.59 18.39 13.33
CA GLU A 200 12.18 19.72 13.55
C GLU A 200 13.67 19.74 13.19
N THR A 201 14.40 18.68 13.54
CA THR A 201 15.81 18.53 13.18
C THR A 201 15.97 18.48 11.66
N LEU A 202 15.12 17.72 10.96
CA LEU A 202 15.11 17.62 9.51
C LEU A 202 14.87 18.98 8.85
N ARG A 203 13.91 19.77 9.35
CA ARG A 203 13.59 21.12 8.81
C ARG A 203 14.76 22.10 8.87
N LYS A 204 15.68 21.92 9.83
CA LYS A 204 16.89 22.76 9.97
C LYS A 204 17.97 22.39 8.95
N LEU A 205 17.91 21.19 8.37
CA LEU A 205 18.86 20.72 7.37
C LEU A 205 18.57 21.35 6.01
N ARG A 206 19.60 21.92 5.39
CA ARG A 206 19.50 22.60 4.09
C ARG A 206 19.90 21.73 2.89
N ASN A 207 20.49 20.56 3.14
CA ASN A 207 20.96 19.66 2.10
C ASN A 207 20.31 18.28 2.24
N LEU A 208 20.06 17.64 1.09
CA LEU A 208 19.34 16.36 1.01
C LEU A 208 20.17 15.20 1.57
N ASP A 209 21.50 15.26 1.49
CA ASP A 209 22.41 14.22 1.98
C ASP A 209 22.37 14.11 3.52
N ALA A 210 22.37 15.23 4.22
CA ALA A 210 22.25 15.27 5.68
C ALA A 210 20.84 14.85 6.11
N ALA A 211 19.82 15.23 5.36
CA ALA A 211 18.45 14.77 5.59
C ALA A 211 18.36 13.25 5.47
N LEU A 212 18.96 12.67 4.42
CA LEU A 212 19.02 11.23 4.21
C LEU A 212 19.78 10.53 5.35
N LEU A 213 20.95 11.07 5.74
CA LEU A 213 21.74 10.54 6.85
C LEU A 213 20.96 10.55 8.16
N LEU A 214 20.23 11.63 8.45
CA LEU A 214 19.36 11.71 9.63
C LEU A 214 18.30 10.60 9.60
N VAL A 215 17.64 10.38 8.46
CA VAL A 215 16.65 9.30 8.32
C VAL A 215 17.30 7.91 8.49
N HIS A 216 18.46 7.67 7.88
CA HIS A 216 19.19 6.40 8.05
C HIS A 216 19.59 6.14 9.50
N LYS A 217 20.07 7.17 10.21
CA LYS A 217 20.40 7.12 11.64
C LYS A 217 19.16 6.82 12.48
N THR A 218 18.08 7.56 12.30
CA THR A 218 16.85 7.40 13.11
C THR A 218 16.22 6.03 12.92
N LEU A 219 16.07 5.57 11.66
CA LEU A 219 15.58 4.22 11.36
C LEU A 219 16.45 3.12 11.99
N SER A 220 17.77 3.28 11.95
CA SER A 220 18.70 2.29 12.53
C SER A 220 18.72 2.32 14.05
N ASN A 221 18.69 3.51 14.66
CA ASN A 221 18.71 3.70 16.11
C ASN A 221 17.47 3.08 16.77
N HIS A 222 16.30 3.25 16.16
CA HIS A 222 15.04 2.66 16.63
C HIS A 222 14.82 1.23 16.15
N ARG A 223 15.84 0.60 15.54
CA ARG A 223 15.79 -0.79 15.07
C ARG A 223 14.53 -1.09 14.24
N VAL A 224 14.11 -0.13 13.42
CA VAL A 224 12.86 -0.23 12.65
C VAL A 224 12.83 -1.57 11.92
N GLY A 225 11.84 -2.41 12.22
CA GLY A 225 11.77 -3.79 11.75
C GLY A 225 11.42 -3.88 10.27
N MET A 226 10.48 -3.06 9.80
CA MET A 226 10.06 -2.92 8.41
C MET A 226 9.55 -1.49 8.13
N LEU A 227 9.77 -1.00 6.91
CA LEU A 227 9.17 0.24 6.40
C LEU A 227 8.09 -0.10 5.37
N VAL A 228 6.90 0.45 5.54
CA VAL A 228 5.76 0.27 4.64
C VAL A 228 5.36 1.61 4.06
N ILE A 229 5.29 1.68 2.74
CA ILE A 229 4.92 2.89 2.00
C ILE A 229 3.63 2.59 1.24
N ASP A 230 2.58 3.33 1.55
CA ASP A 230 1.28 3.22 0.88
C ASP A 230 1.03 4.38 -0.07
N GLU A 231 0.89 4.07 -1.36
CA GLU A 231 0.50 5.01 -2.41
C GLU A 231 -1.03 5.12 -2.45
N ASN A 232 -1.58 5.88 -1.50
CA ASN A 232 -3.02 6.14 -1.38
C ASN A 232 -3.55 7.21 -2.35
N GLN A 233 -2.71 7.82 -3.21
CA GLN A 233 -3.09 8.99 -4.01
C GLN A 233 -3.20 8.68 -5.51
N GLN A 234 -4.21 9.28 -6.16
CA GLN A 234 -4.63 9.00 -7.54
C GLN A 234 -3.99 9.91 -8.61
N ASP A 235 -3.35 11.03 -8.23
CA ASP A 235 -3.17 12.16 -9.15
C ASP A 235 -1.78 12.33 -9.80
N ASN A 236 -0.78 11.47 -9.55
CA ASN A 236 0.57 11.70 -10.10
C ASN A 236 1.31 10.42 -10.55
N PHE A 237 0.70 9.63 -11.44
CA PHE A 237 1.40 8.53 -12.10
C PHE A 237 2.51 9.02 -13.06
N ASP A 238 2.37 10.20 -13.66
CA ASP A 238 3.35 10.78 -14.60
C ASP A 238 4.45 11.64 -13.94
N GLN A 239 4.24 12.11 -12.70
CA GLN A 239 5.19 12.94 -11.93
C GLN A 239 5.66 12.21 -10.66
N SER A 240 6.03 10.94 -10.82
CA SER A 240 5.89 9.95 -9.77
C SER A 240 6.84 10.07 -8.58
N VAL A 241 6.29 9.71 -7.40
CA VAL A 241 6.97 9.18 -6.20
C VAL A 241 7.83 7.92 -6.51
N TRP A 242 7.93 7.52 -7.77
CA TRP A 242 8.65 6.35 -8.27
C TRP A 242 9.66 6.72 -9.36
N GLN A 243 10.08 7.99 -9.37
CA GLN A 243 11.29 8.43 -10.03
C GLN A 243 12.49 7.66 -9.48
N ARG A 244 13.55 7.52 -10.30
CA ARG A 244 14.78 6.78 -10.00
C ARG A 244 15.28 7.07 -8.58
N SER A 245 15.26 8.34 -8.18
CA SER A 245 15.55 8.84 -6.84
C SER A 245 14.87 8.06 -5.68
N PHE A 246 13.59 7.73 -5.78
CA PHE A 246 12.84 6.98 -4.75
C PHE A 246 13.21 5.51 -4.71
N ILE A 247 13.35 4.89 -5.88
CA ILE A 247 13.76 3.49 -5.97
C ILE A 247 15.13 3.31 -5.32
N LEU A 248 16.07 4.21 -5.64
CA LEU A 248 17.38 4.20 -5.03
C LEU A 248 17.31 4.45 -3.51
N PHE A 249 16.38 5.28 -3.04
CA PHE A 249 16.09 5.42 -1.61
C PHE A 249 15.64 4.12 -0.96
N PHE A 250 14.64 3.43 -1.50
CA PHE A 250 14.19 2.15 -0.94
C PHE A 250 15.31 1.11 -0.92
N LEU A 251 16.12 1.05 -1.99
CA LEU A 251 17.30 0.20 -2.04
C LEU A 251 18.34 0.58 -0.96
N SER A 252 18.52 1.87 -0.69
CA SER A 252 19.40 2.33 0.40
C SER A 252 18.90 1.87 1.77
N VAL A 253 17.59 1.92 2.02
CA VAL A 253 16.97 1.44 3.27
C VAL A 253 17.11 -0.07 3.40
N MET A 254 16.88 -0.81 2.32
CA MET A 254 17.12 -2.26 2.27
C MET A 254 18.58 -2.63 2.57
N ASN A 255 19.53 -1.80 2.14
CA ASN A 255 20.94 -1.99 2.45
C ASN A 255 21.29 -1.71 3.93
N LEU A 256 20.46 -0.97 4.69
CA LEU A 256 20.53 -0.91 6.15
C LEU A 256 20.03 -2.21 6.82
N GLY A 257 19.51 -3.14 6.02
CA GLY A 257 18.85 -4.37 6.47
C GLY A 257 17.37 -4.17 6.75
N ILE A 258 16.84 -2.97 6.62
CA ILE A 258 15.43 -2.68 6.90
C ILE A 258 14.63 -3.05 5.66
N PRO A 259 13.76 -4.07 5.74
CA PRO A 259 12.96 -4.45 4.60
C PRO A 259 11.90 -3.39 4.27
N VAL A 260 11.54 -3.31 2.99
CA VAL A 260 10.64 -2.27 2.46
C VAL A 260 9.44 -2.89 1.74
N MET A 261 8.24 -2.52 2.16
CA MET A 261 6.98 -2.94 1.53
C MET A 261 6.33 -1.75 0.83
N LEU A 262 5.98 -1.92 -0.45
CA LEU A 262 5.32 -0.89 -1.25
C LEU A 262 3.89 -1.33 -1.56
N LEU A 263 2.92 -0.48 -1.27
CA LEU A 263 1.51 -0.69 -1.56
C LEU A 263 1.06 0.37 -2.57
N GLY A 264 0.30 -0.01 -3.58
CA GLY A 264 -0.13 0.97 -4.58
C GLY A 264 -0.94 0.43 -5.72
N ASN A 265 -1.27 1.30 -6.67
CA ASN A 265 -1.89 0.92 -7.94
C ASN A 265 -0.86 0.27 -8.87
N PRO A 266 -1.19 -0.80 -9.63
CA PRO A 266 -0.25 -1.42 -10.57
C PRO A 266 0.44 -0.43 -11.52
N GLN A 267 -0.25 0.63 -11.92
CA GLN A 267 0.34 1.68 -12.77
C GLN A 267 1.53 2.41 -12.13
N ALA A 268 1.62 2.47 -10.79
CA ALA A 268 2.73 3.08 -10.08
C ALA A 268 4.04 2.29 -10.21
N PHE A 269 3.96 0.97 -10.40
CA PHE A 269 5.10 0.06 -10.31
C PHE A 269 5.72 -0.31 -11.66
N VAL A 270 5.13 0.12 -12.78
CA VAL A 270 5.61 -0.20 -14.13
C VAL A 270 7.11 0.10 -14.29
N ARG A 271 7.60 1.23 -13.77
CA ARG A 271 9.03 1.57 -13.85
C ARG A 271 9.92 0.66 -13.01
N LEU A 272 9.48 0.26 -11.82
CA LEU A 272 10.21 -0.69 -10.96
C LEU A 272 10.44 -2.02 -11.67
N GLU A 273 9.46 -2.46 -12.47
CA GLU A 273 9.51 -3.71 -13.24
C GLU A 273 10.43 -3.65 -14.46
N THR A 274 10.76 -2.46 -14.97
CA THR A 274 11.64 -2.33 -16.15
C THR A 274 13.11 -2.67 -15.89
N VAL A 275 13.54 -2.69 -14.61
CA VAL A 275 14.95 -2.91 -14.24
C VAL A 275 15.08 -4.21 -13.45
N SER A 276 15.76 -5.20 -14.03
CA SER A 276 15.90 -6.56 -13.47
C SER A 276 16.48 -6.60 -12.05
N GLN A 277 17.38 -5.67 -11.72
CA GLN A 277 17.98 -5.58 -10.38
C GLN A 277 16.96 -5.12 -9.33
N ASN A 278 16.08 -4.18 -9.70
CA ASN A 278 14.99 -3.73 -8.83
C ASN A 278 14.01 -4.86 -8.60
N VAL A 279 13.56 -5.51 -9.69
CA VAL A 279 12.68 -6.69 -9.64
C VAL A 279 13.24 -7.71 -8.66
N ARG A 280 14.50 -8.15 -8.83
CA ARG A 280 15.12 -9.13 -7.94
C ARG A 280 15.11 -8.73 -6.47
N ARG A 281 15.34 -7.45 -6.14
CA ARG A 281 15.34 -6.97 -4.75
C ARG A 281 13.93 -6.96 -4.15
N PHE A 282 12.92 -6.56 -4.94
CA PHE A 282 11.52 -6.54 -4.52
C PHE A 282 10.80 -7.91 -4.66
N SER A 283 11.41 -8.91 -5.29
CA SER A 283 10.89 -10.29 -5.33
C SER A 283 11.21 -11.09 -4.07
N THR A 284 11.86 -10.51 -3.06
CA THR A 284 12.23 -11.27 -1.84
C THR A 284 11.01 -11.61 -0.99
N VAL A 285 10.07 -10.67 -0.83
CA VAL A 285 8.72 -10.96 -0.30
C VAL A 285 7.87 -11.55 -1.41
N GLY A 286 8.04 -11.02 -2.62
CA GLY A 286 7.20 -11.33 -3.76
C GLY A 286 6.49 -10.08 -4.28
N TYR A 287 5.98 -10.23 -5.50
CA TYR A 287 5.11 -9.27 -6.13
C TYR A 287 3.70 -9.87 -6.11
N TYR A 288 2.79 -9.24 -5.39
CA TYR A 288 1.42 -9.71 -5.22
C TYR A 288 0.49 -8.70 -5.87
N GLU A 289 -0.40 -9.18 -6.73
CA GLU A 289 -1.43 -8.36 -7.36
C GLU A 289 -2.81 -8.84 -6.92
N LEU A 290 -3.61 -7.93 -6.33
CA LEU A 290 -5.02 -8.19 -6.04
C LEU A 290 -5.87 -7.69 -7.20
N ILE A 291 -6.41 -8.63 -7.97
CA ILE A 291 -7.29 -8.35 -9.10
C ILE A 291 -8.76 -8.46 -8.71
N PRO A 292 -9.65 -7.60 -9.25
CA PRO A 292 -11.09 -7.76 -9.08
C PRO A 292 -11.59 -9.09 -9.62
N ALA A 293 -12.67 -9.60 -9.03
CA ALA A 293 -13.23 -10.87 -9.50
C ALA A 293 -13.72 -10.73 -10.95
N ALA A 294 -13.37 -11.70 -11.79
CA ALA A 294 -13.73 -11.73 -13.21
C ALA A 294 -15.20 -12.12 -13.40
N SER A 295 -15.73 -12.96 -12.52
CA SER A 295 -17.14 -13.39 -12.53
C SER A 295 -17.69 -13.54 -11.11
N SER A 296 -19.02 -13.54 -11.00
CA SER A 296 -19.73 -13.77 -9.74
C SER A 296 -19.42 -15.13 -9.12
N GLY A 297 -19.04 -16.13 -9.94
CA GLY A 297 -18.75 -17.50 -9.52
C GLY A 297 -17.32 -17.73 -9.02
N GLU A 298 -16.41 -16.77 -9.18
CA GLU A 298 -14.99 -16.95 -8.83
C GLU A 298 -14.81 -17.31 -7.34
N ASP A 299 -14.00 -18.32 -7.06
CA ASP A 299 -13.95 -18.98 -5.75
C ASP A 299 -13.63 -18.03 -4.58
N TRP A 300 -12.62 -17.17 -4.73
CA TRP A 300 -12.27 -16.23 -3.65
C TRP A 300 -13.36 -15.17 -3.43
N TRP A 301 -14.17 -14.88 -4.45
CA TRP A 301 -15.26 -13.93 -4.35
C TRP A 301 -16.51 -14.57 -3.75
N SER A 302 -16.99 -15.65 -4.37
CA SER A 302 -18.26 -16.31 -4.09
C SER A 302 -18.23 -17.19 -2.85
N LYS A 303 -17.11 -17.86 -2.57
CA LYS A 303 -16.97 -18.79 -1.45
C LYS A 303 -16.25 -18.19 -0.26
N ASP A 304 -15.37 -17.21 -0.47
CA ASP A 304 -14.63 -16.58 0.63
C ASP A 304 -15.12 -15.17 0.97
N TYR A 305 -14.96 -14.21 0.06
CA TYR A 305 -15.11 -12.78 0.40
C TYR A 305 -16.56 -12.41 0.72
N VAL A 306 -17.49 -12.62 -0.21
CA VAL A 306 -18.90 -12.21 -0.03
C VAL A 306 -19.52 -12.90 1.20
N PRO A 307 -19.43 -14.23 1.37
CA PRO A 307 -19.99 -14.88 2.56
C PRO A 307 -19.42 -14.37 3.88
N LYS A 308 -18.10 -14.11 3.92
CA LYS A 308 -17.45 -13.59 5.14
C LYS A 308 -17.77 -12.13 5.41
N MET A 309 -17.98 -11.31 4.38
CA MET A 309 -18.45 -9.94 4.57
C MET A 309 -19.91 -9.89 5.03
N CYS A 310 -20.76 -10.78 4.52
CA CYS A 310 -22.15 -10.92 4.96
C CYS A 310 -22.29 -11.36 6.43
N GLN A 311 -21.21 -11.84 7.09
CA GLN A 311 -21.21 -12.06 8.54
C GLN A 311 -21.40 -10.75 9.33
N PHE A 312 -21.04 -9.61 8.73
CA PHE A 312 -21.49 -8.31 9.22
C PHE A 312 -22.97 -8.12 8.87
N MET A 313 -23.84 -8.49 9.80
CA MET A 313 -25.29 -8.47 9.62
C MET A 313 -25.97 -7.89 10.86
N LEU A 314 -26.86 -6.93 10.63
CA LEU A 314 -27.72 -6.29 11.64
C LEU A 314 -29.21 -6.54 11.39
N CYS A 315 -29.54 -7.28 10.33
CA CYS A 315 -30.88 -7.81 10.06
C CYS A 315 -31.01 -9.23 10.60
N ASP A 316 -32.24 -9.67 10.88
CA ASP A 316 -32.50 -11.01 11.41
C ASP A 316 -32.39 -12.09 10.33
N GLU A 317 -32.69 -11.71 9.07
CA GLU A 317 -32.67 -12.60 7.91
C GLU A 317 -32.06 -11.89 6.68
N ALA A 318 -31.56 -12.68 5.74
CA ALA A 318 -31.05 -12.23 4.46
C ALA A 318 -31.36 -13.27 3.37
N PRO A 319 -31.27 -12.89 2.07
CA PRO A 319 -31.52 -13.81 0.99
C PRO A 319 -30.46 -14.92 0.94
N PRO A 320 -30.70 -16.01 0.18
CA PRO A 320 -29.68 -17.02 -0.09
C PRO A 320 -28.39 -16.38 -0.62
N MET A 321 -27.25 -16.94 -0.24
CA MET A 321 -25.94 -16.38 -0.59
C MET A 321 -25.75 -16.23 -2.11
N THR A 322 -26.24 -17.20 -2.89
CA THR A 322 -26.21 -17.16 -4.36
C THR A 322 -26.93 -15.93 -4.91
N GLU A 323 -28.09 -15.60 -4.33
CA GLU A 323 -28.87 -14.43 -4.72
C GLU A 323 -28.16 -13.11 -4.36
N ILE A 324 -27.54 -13.03 -3.18
CA ILE A 324 -26.74 -11.87 -2.77
C ILE A 324 -25.59 -11.65 -3.77
N ILE A 325 -24.87 -12.71 -4.10
CA ILE A 325 -23.73 -12.67 -5.03
C ILE A 325 -24.19 -12.20 -6.41
N GLU A 326 -25.22 -12.82 -6.98
CA GLU A 326 -25.74 -12.49 -8.32
C GLU A 326 -26.26 -11.05 -8.40
N ALA A 327 -27.07 -10.64 -7.41
CA ALA A 327 -27.65 -9.29 -7.38
C ALA A 327 -26.57 -8.21 -7.24
N THR A 328 -25.52 -8.45 -6.44
CA THR A 328 -24.51 -7.43 -6.12
C THR A 328 -23.30 -7.41 -7.05
N PHE A 329 -23.07 -8.46 -7.85
CA PHE A 329 -21.88 -8.54 -8.69
C PHE A 329 -21.84 -7.41 -9.73
N GLY A 330 -22.95 -7.13 -10.41
CA GLY A 330 -23.02 -6.04 -11.39
C GLY A 330 -22.75 -4.65 -10.79
N MET A 331 -23.10 -4.44 -9.52
CA MET A 331 -22.92 -3.17 -8.80
C MET A 331 -21.56 -3.03 -8.14
N SER A 332 -20.85 -4.14 -7.91
CA SER A 332 -19.54 -4.17 -7.25
C SER A 332 -18.40 -4.42 -8.23
N ALA A 333 -18.68 -4.96 -9.41
CA ALA A 333 -17.71 -5.39 -10.39
C ALA A 333 -16.57 -6.25 -9.78
N GLY A 334 -16.88 -7.09 -8.79
CA GLY A 334 -15.88 -7.94 -8.15
C GLY A 334 -14.87 -7.19 -7.27
N VAL A 335 -15.18 -5.95 -6.85
CA VAL A 335 -14.33 -5.13 -5.98
C VAL A 335 -14.87 -5.09 -4.55
N PRO A 336 -14.09 -5.52 -3.55
CA PRO A 336 -14.45 -5.48 -2.13
C PRO A 336 -15.01 -4.14 -1.65
N GLY A 337 -14.31 -3.05 -1.94
CA GLY A 337 -14.65 -1.69 -1.53
C GLY A 337 -15.91 -1.13 -2.19
N LEU A 338 -16.45 -1.79 -3.21
CA LEU A 338 -17.76 -1.46 -3.79
C LEU A 338 -18.85 -2.35 -3.21
N PHE A 339 -18.58 -3.65 -3.00
CA PHE A 339 -19.52 -4.59 -2.41
C PHE A 339 -19.90 -4.20 -0.96
N GLY A 340 -18.92 -3.92 -0.10
CA GLY A 340 -19.16 -3.65 1.32
C GLY A 340 -20.17 -2.52 1.57
N PRO A 341 -19.98 -1.33 0.97
CA PRO A 341 -20.95 -0.24 1.10
C PRO A 341 -22.33 -0.53 0.50
N ILE A 342 -22.40 -1.29 -0.61
CA ILE A 342 -23.69 -1.72 -1.19
C ILE A 342 -24.42 -2.66 -0.23
N TRP A 343 -23.72 -3.61 0.38
CA TRP A 343 -24.27 -4.51 1.39
C TRP A 343 -24.78 -3.76 2.64
N VAL A 344 -24.00 -2.79 3.13
CA VAL A 344 -24.39 -1.93 4.25
C VAL A 344 -25.63 -1.08 3.91
N GLU A 345 -25.73 -0.59 2.68
CA GLU A 345 -26.88 0.22 2.26
C GLU A 345 -28.14 -0.62 2.08
N ALA A 346 -28.04 -1.86 1.57
CA ALA A 346 -29.17 -2.78 1.52
C ALA A 346 -29.71 -3.09 2.93
N GLN A 347 -28.82 -3.33 3.90
CA GLN A 347 -29.21 -3.46 5.31
C GLN A 347 -29.87 -2.19 5.85
N ARG A 348 -29.37 -1.01 5.48
CA ARG A 348 -29.96 0.27 5.91
C ARG A 348 -31.39 0.44 5.42
N ILE A 349 -31.67 0.07 4.17
CA ILE A 349 -33.02 0.11 3.59
C ILE A 349 -33.94 -0.83 4.38
N ALA A 350 -33.49 -2.08 4.60
CA ALA A 350 -34.25 -3.08 5.34
C ALA A 350 -34.53 -2.66 6.80
N LEU A 351 -33.53 -2.12 7.52
CA LEU A 351 -33.69 -1.66 8.90
C LEU A 351 -34.64 -0.47 9.02
N ARG A 352 -34.65 0.45 8.04
CA ARG A 352 -35.56 1.61 8.00
C ARG A 352 -37.00 1.23 7.71
N ARG A 353 -37.24 0.10 7.03
CA ARG A 353 -38.59 -0.42 6.83
C ARG A 353 -39.26 -0.81 8.16
N GLY A 354 -38.47 -1.12 9.19
CA GLY A 354 -38.97 -1.47 10.52
C GLY A 354 -39.70 -2.81 10.56
N GLY A 355 -40.43 -3.06 11.66
CA GLY A 355 -41.20 -4.28 11.91
C GLY A 355 -40.59 -5.19 12.99
N ASP A 356 -41.31 -6.25 13.36
CA ASP A 356 -40.90 -7.18 14.43
C ASP A 356 -39.65 -8.02 14.05
N ARG A 357 -39.49 -8.31 12.75
CA ARG A 357 -38.33 -8.99 12.19
C ARG A 357 -37.84 -8.24 10.96
N THR A 358 -36.53 -8.07 10.87
CA THR A 358 -35.85 -7.38 9.78
C THR A 358 -35.24 -8.39 8.82
N CYS A 359 -35.55 -8.24 7.53
CA CYS A 359 -35.04 -9.11 6.49
C CYS A 359 -34.52 -8.28 5.32
N VAL A 360 -33.28 -8.49 4.92
CA VAL A 360 -32.78 -7.94 3.65
C VAL A 360 -33.45 -8.71 2.52
N THR A 361 -34.06 -8.02 1.56
CA THR A 361 -34.71 -8.63 0.39
C THR A 361 -33.90 -8.42 -0.88
N HIS A 362 -34.20 -9.19 -1.94
CA HIS A 362 -33.68 -8.96 -3.28
C HIS A 362 -33.84 -7.50 -3.73
N ALA A 363 -35.03 -6.94 -3.49
CA ALA A 363 -35.35 -5.57 -3.86
C ALA A 363 -34.47 -4.55 -3.11
N ASP A 364 -34.14 -4.82 -1.84
CA ASP A 364 -33.26 -3.95 -1.04
C ASP A 364 -31.83 -3.95 -1.61
N LEU A 365 -31.34 -5.11 -2.08
CA LEU A 365 -30.04 -5.23 -2.75
C LEU A 365 -29.99 -4.38 -4.02
N LEU A 366 -30.96 -4.53 -4.92
CA LEU A 366 -31.01 -3.75 -6.16
C LEU A 366 -31.21 -2.25 -5.89
N ALA A 367 -32.05 -1.90 -4.92
CA ALA A 367 -32.30 -0.51 -4.54
C ALA A 367 -31.04 0.18 -4.02
N ALA A 368 -30.15 -0.53 -3.32
CA ALA A 368 -28.91 0.01 -2.75
C ALA A 368 -28.07 0.77 -3.80
N GLY A 369 -27.93 0.22 -5.01
CA GLY A 369 -27.19 0.85 -6.12
C GLY A 369 -27.82 2.14 -6.66
N THR A 370 -29.13 2.33 -6.46
CA THR A 370 -29.87 3.51 -6.91
C THR A 370 -29.96 4.62 -5.86
N THR A 371 -29.52 4.37 -4.63
CA THR A 371 -29.51 5.37 -3.57
C THR A 371 -28.47 6.48 -3.82
N SER A 372 -28.56 7.58 -3.09
CA SER A 372 -27.52 8.62 -3.12
C SER A 372 -26.13 8.12 -2.70
N ARG A 373 -26.08 7.02 -1.92
CA ARG A 373 -24.83 6.38 -1.48
C ARG A 373 -24.29 5.36 -2.48
N GLY A 374 -25.17 4.70 -3.25
CA GLY A 374 -24.80 3.67 -4.22
C GLY A 374 -24.50 4.18 -5.64
N LYS A 375 -25.16 5.26 -6.09
CA LYS A 375 -25.04 5.74 -7.49
C LYS A 375 -23.59 5.99 -7.95
N GLY A 376 -22.76 6.54 -7.06
CA GLY A 376 -21.34 6.77 -7.34
C GLY A 376 -20.56 5.46 -7.49
N LEU A 377 -20.83 4.48 -6.62
CA LEU A 377 -20.19 3.16 -6.63
C LEU A 377 -20.55 2.38 -7.90
N LEU A 378 -21.80 2.46 -8.34
CA LEU A 378 -22.26 1.83 -9.58
C LEU A 378 -21.56 2.42 -10.81
N ALA A 379 -21.29 3.73 -10.82
CA ALA A 379 -20.55 4.36 -11.90
C ALA A 379 -19.09 3.86 -11.96
N ILE A 380 -18.45 3.68 -10.79
CA ILE A 380 -17.11 3.08 -10.70
C ILE A 380 -17.13 1.64 -11.21
N ALA A 381 -18.07 0.82 -10.73
CA ALA A 381 -18.24 -0.57 -11.15
C ALA A 381 -18.46 -0.70 -12.67
N SER A 382 -19.24 0.22 -13.26
CA SER A 382 -19.51 0.24 -14.70
C SER A 382 -18.27 0.51 -15.55
N GLN A 383 -17.34 1.35 -15.06
CA GLN A 383 -16.07 1.59 -15.73
C GLN A 383 -15.13 0.39 -15.58
N ILE A 384 -15.05 -0.21 -14.39
CA ILE A 384 -14.22 -1.40 -14.13
C ILE A 384 -14.66 -2.59 -14.99
N SER A 385 -15.97 -2.77 -15.15
CA SER A 385 -16.53 -3.86 -15.95
C SER A 385 -16.45 -3.64 -17.46
N GLY A 386 -16.09 -2.44 -17.91
CA GLY A 386 -16.15 -2.06 -19.33
C GLY A 386 -17.58 -1.90 -19.84
N ALA A 387 -18.60 -1.88 -18.96
CA ALA A 387 -19.99 -1.67 -19.35
C ALA A 387 -20.28 -0.24 -19.86
N THR A 388 -19.36 0.69 -19.62
CA THR A 388 -19.38 2.04 -20.21
C THR A 388 -18.08 2.36 -20.92
N SER A 389 -18.18 3.02 -22.08
CA SER A 389 -17.03 3.56 -22.81
C SER A 389 -16.54 4.91 -22.23
N LEU A 390 -17.32 5.52 -21.34
CA LEU A 390 -16.97 6.79 -20.69
C LEU A 390 -15.94 6.56 -19.58
N GLN A 391 -14.70 6.95 -19.83
CA GLN A 391 -13.66 7.01 -18.78
C GLN A 391 -13.88 8.24 -17.91
N ARG A 392 -14.61 8.06 -16.80
CA ARG A 392 -14.87 9.11 -15.80
C ARG A 392 -13.79 9.17 -14.72
N PHE A 393 -13.22 8.03 -14.35
CA PHE A 393 -12.25 7.88 -13.26
C PHE A 393 -10.85 7.57 -13.82
N ILE A 394 -9.86 8.40 -13.52
CA ILE A 394 -8.51 8.29 -14.11
C ILE A 394 -7.67 7.17 -13.50
N ASP A 395 -7.97 6.75 -12.27
CA ASP A 395 -7.20 5.79 -11.48
C ASP A 395 -7.57 4.33 -11.76
N ILE A 396 -8.61 4.11 -12.56
CA ILE A 396 -9.07 2.78 -12.98
C ILE A 396 -8.38 2.43 -14.31
N PRO A 397 -7.45 1.46 -14.33
CA PRO A 397 -6.71 1.13 -15.54
C PRO A 397 -7.63 0.57 -16.64
N ALA A 398 -7.42 1.01 -17.89
CA ALA A 398 -8.16 0.49 -19.05
C ALA A 398 -8.01 -1.03 -19.25
N LYS A 399 -6.90 -1.62 -18.78
CA LYS A 399 -6.60 -3.06 -18.89
C LYS A 399 -7.40 -3.96 -17.93
N VAL A 400 -8.02 -3.41 -16.88
CA VAL A 400 -8.85 -4.22 -15.95
C VAL A 400 -10.05 -4.84 -16.69
N ALA A 401 -10.54 -4.18 -17.74
CA ALA A 401 -11.58 -4.69 -18.62
C ALA A 401 -11.11 -5.85 -19.54
N VAL A 402 -9.80 -5.93 -19.86
CA VAL A 402 -9.24 -6.87 -20.85
C VAL A 402 -8.93 -8.25 -20.26
N CYS A 403 -8.49 -8.33 -18.99
CA CYS A 403 -8.29 -9.63 -18.32
C CYS A 403 -9.58 -10.45 -18.17
N ARG A 404 -10.76 -9.81 -18.28
CA ARG A 404 -12.07 -10.49 -18.29
C ARG A 404 -12.40 -11.18 -19.62
N SER A 405 -11.86 -10.70 -20.75
CA SER A 405 -12.10 -11.32 -22.05
C SER A 405 -11.24 -12.55 -22.33
N GLU A 406 -10.08 -12.67 -21.68
CA GLU A 406 -9.14 -13.79 -21.93
C GLU A 406 -9.45 -15.05 -21.09
N SER A 407 -10.31 -14.96 -20.07
CA SER A 407 -10.67 -16.08 -19.18
C SER A 407 -11.99 -16.78 -19.57
N GLY A 408 -12.55 -16.49 -20.75
CA GLY A 408 -13.71 -17.20 -21.29
C GLY A 408 -13.68 -17.31 -22.82
N GLU A 409 -13.56 -18.52 -23.35
CA GLU A 409 -13.80 -18.85 -24.76
C GLU A 409 -14.55 -20.21 -24.87
N PRO A 410 -15.31 -20.52 -25.95
CA PRO A 410 -15.22 -19.95 -27.30
C PRO A 410 -16.55 -19.49 -27.95
N ASN A 411 -16.41 -18.61 -28.94
CA ASN A 411 -17.26 -18.39 -30.12
C ASN A 411 -18.81 -18.52 -29.97
N ALA A 412 -19.49 -17.37 -29.99
CA ALA A 412 -20.85 -17.28 -30.52
C ALA A 412 -20.92 -16.12 -31.51
N ALA A 413 -20.98 -16.46 -32.80
CA ALA A 413 -21.24 -15.53 -33.88
C ALA A 413 -22.63 -14.88 -33.69
N GLY A 414 -22.67 -13.55 -33.75
CA GLY A 414 -23.88 -12.73 -33.77
C GLY A 414 -23.58 -11.39 -34.46
N PRO A 415 -24.55 -10.76 -35.13
CA PRO A 415 -24.43 -10.42 -36.54
C PRO A 415 -23.69 -9.10 -36.82
N LYS A 416 -23.03 -9.05 -37.99
CA LYS A 416 -22.52 -7.84 -38.62
C LYS A 416 -23.69 -6.85 -38.82
N ALA A 417 -23.73 -5.80 -38.00
CA ALA A 417 -24.49 -4.61 -38.32
C ALA A 417 -23.62 -3.71 -39.22
N SER A 418 -24.16 -3.46 -40.40
CA SER A 418 -23.64 -2.63 -41.49
C SER A 418 -23.29 -1.22 -41.04
N ALA A 419 -22.11 -0.76 -41.46
CA ALA A 419 -21.77 0.64 -41.50
C ALA A 419 -22.56 1.30 -42.63
N GLU A 420 -23.47 2.22 -42.31
CA GLU A 420 -23.90 3.28 -43.22
C GLU A 420 -24.56 4.43 -42.43
N GLY A 421 -23.86 5.58 -42.42
CA GLY A 421 -24.43 6.91 -42.39
C GLY A 421 -25.03 7.44 -41.08
N GLU A 422 -24.24 8.20 -40.32
CA GLU A 422 -24.74 9.48 -39.82
C GLU A 422 -23.61 10.52 -39.73
N ARG A 423 -23.80 11.60 -40.48
CA ARG A 423 -22.92 12.76 -40.59
C ARG A 423 -23.04 13.61 -39.33
N GLY A 424 -21.89 14.04 -38.81
CA GLY A 424 -21.67 15.29 -38.11
C GLY A 424 -22.72 15.72 -37.08
N VAL A 425 -22.49 15.38 -35.82
CA VAL A 425 -22.93 16.22 -34.70
C VAL A 425 -21.66 16.70 -34.00
N SER A 426 -21.42 18.01 -34.05
CA SER A 426 -20.30 18.64 -33.35
C SER A 426 -20.35 18.27 -31.87
N GLU A 427 -19.26 17.72 -31.33
CA GLU A 427 -19.04 17.63 -29.89
C GLU A 427 -19.04 19.06 -29.31
N GLN A 428 -20.20 19.55 -28.90
CA GLN A 428 -20.26 20.66 -27.98
C GLN A 428 -19.74 20.14 -26.66
N MET A 429 -18.47 20.47 -26.35
CA MET A 429 -17.91 20.22 -25.05
C MET A 429 -18.78 20.88 -23.99
N ASP A 430 -19.28 20.06 -23.07
CA ASP A 430 -20.10 20.47 -21.94
C ASP A 430 -19.39 21.62 -21.17
N PRO A 431 -20.01 22.80 -20.99
CA PRO A 431 -19.37 23.96 -20.35
C PRO A 431 -18.86 23.66 -18.93
N ILE A 432 -19.40 22.63 -18.28
CA ILE A 432 -18.93 22.11 -16.98
C ILE A 432 -17.57 21.43 -17.13
N ARG A 433 -17.34 20.65 -18.19
CA ARG A 433 -16.06 19.99 -18.50
C ARG A 433 -14.98 21.03 -18.83
N ALA A 434 -15.31 22.03 -19.64
CA ALA A 434 -14.39 23.12 -19.94
C ALA A 434 -14.03 23.95 -18.69
N LYS A 435 -14.97 24.10 -17.75
CA LYS A 435 -14.72 24.76 -16.47
C LYS A 435 -13.87 23.90 -15.54
N LEU A 436 -14.15 22.60 -15.42
CA LEU A 436 -13.35 21.64 -14.66
C LEU A 436 -11.91 21.55 -15.20
N GLU A 437 -11.72 21.49 -16.52
CA GLU A 437 -10.39 21.50 -17.14
C GLU A 437 -9.65 22.83 -16.91
N ARG A 438 -10.36 23.97 -16.90
CA ARG A 438 -9.76 25.28 -16.56
C ARG A 438 -9.42 25.39 -15.07
N ASP A 439 -10.28 24.89 -14.19
CA ASP A 439 -10.06 24.90 -12.74
C ASP A 439 -8.95 23.92 -12.36
N MET A 440 -8.83 22.78 -13.05
CA MET A 440 -7.72 21.85 -12.95
C MET A 440 -6.42 22.49 -13.45
N LYS A 441 -6.41 23.12 -14.63
CA LYS A 441 -5.23 23.87 -15.12
C LYS A 441 -4.85 25.04 -14.21
N ALA A 442 -5.82 25.70 -13.58
CA ALA A 442 -5.57 26.76 -12.61
C ALA A 442 -4.99 26.22 -11.30
N LYS A 443 -5.47 25.06 -10.83
CA LYS A 443 -4.90 24.32 -9.70
C LYS A 443 -3.50 23.79 -10.01
N GLU A 444 -3.24 23.27 -11.21
CA GLU A 444 -1.91 22.88 -11.68
C GLU A 444 -0.97 24.09 -11.72
N LYS A 445 -1.43 25.23 -12.23
CA LYS A 445 -0.62 26.46 -12.26
C LYS A 445 -0.38 27.02 -10.86
N ALA A 446 -1.34 26.89 -9.95
CA ALA A 446 -1.19 27.27 -8.55
C ALA A 446 -0.31 26.29 -7.75
N ALA A 447 -0.37 24.99 -8.09
CA ALA A 447 0.52 23.95 -7.57
C ALA A 447 1.94 24.17 -8.09
N ALA A 448 2.14 24.43 -9.37
CA ALA A 448 3.42 24.82 -9.97
C ALA A 448 3.99 26.11 -9.34
N LYS A 449 3.15 27.10 -9.05
CA LYS A 449 3.55 28.33 -8.35
C LYS A 449 3.83 28.11 -6.84
N ARG A 450 3.24 27.07 -6.24
CA ARG A 450 3.61 26.55 -4.90
C ARG A 450 4.89 25.72 -4.96
N MET A 451 5.15 25.00 -6.05
CA MET A 451 6.39 24.27 -6.32
C MET A 451 7.57 25.24 -6.49
N GLU A 452 7.37 26.39 -7.15
CA GLU A 452 8.38 27.48 -7.21
C GLU A 452 8.80 27.99 -5.83
N LYS A 453 7.93 27.88 -4.82
CA LYS A 453 8.19 28.30 -3.43
C LYS A 453 8.64 27.15 -2.51
N ALA A 454 8.46 25.90 -2.91
CA ALA A 454 8.84 24.72 -2.14
C ALA A 454 10.07 24.07 -2.77
N ASN A 455 11.26 24.59 -2.43
CA ASN A 455 12.59 24.02 -2.71
C ASN A 455 12.68 23.19 -4.01
N HIS A 456 12.76 23.87 -5.15
CA HIS A 456 13.35 23.26 -6.34
C HIS A 456 14.84 22.99 -6.05
N LEU A 457 15.18 21.72 -5.81
CA LEU A 457 16.55 21.25 -5.98
C LEU A 457 16.95 21.54 -7.43
N ASN A 458 18.10 22.17 -7.65
CA ASN A 458 18.63 22.39 -8.99
C ASN A 458 18.72 21.03 -9.71
N PRO A 459 18.41 20.90 -11.01
CA PRO A 459 18.67 19.67 -11.78
C PRO A 459 20.07 19.06 -11.59
N ASP A 460 21.07 19.86 -11.23
CA ASP A 460 22.40 19.38 -10.84
C ASP A 460 22.41 18.68 -9.47
N ASP A 461 21.65 19.19 -8.49
CA ASP A 461 21.53 18.60 -7.15
C ASP A 461 20.80 17.26 -7.20
N LEU A 462 19.77 17.13 -8.03
CA LEU A 462 19.05 15.87 -8.21
C LEU A 462 19.94 14.80 -8.87
N ARG A 463 20.72 15.17 -9.89
CA ARG A 463 21.69 14.27 -10.53
C ARG A 463 22.79 13.84 -9.56
N ALA A 464 23.30 14.77 -8.75
CA ALA A 464 24.27 14.45 -7.71
C ALA A 464 23.68 13.50 -6.66
N TYR A 465 22.42 13.70 -6.27
CA TYR A 465 21.69 12.81 -5.38
C TYR A 465 21.53 11.40 -5.98
N GLU A 466 21.06 11.29 -7.22
CA GLU A 466 20.86 10.00 -7.88
C GLU A 466 22.17 9.22 -8.02
N LEU A 467 23.25 9.88 -8.48
CA LEU A 467 24.57 9.27 -8.59
C LEU A 467 25.06 8.72 -7.25
N LYS A 468 24.88 9.49 -6.17
CA LYS A 468 25.18 9.05 -4.82
C LYS A 468 24.32 7.85 -4.43
N MET A 469 23.02 7.92 -4.66
CA MET A 469 22.07 6.86 -4.32
C MET A 469 22.28 5.57 -5.09
N GLU A 470 22.82 5.61 -6.30
CA GLU A 470 23.30 4.44 -7.02
C GLU A 470 24.44 3.73 -6.30
N ILE A 471 25.42 4.51 -5.81
CA ILE A 471 26.51 4.00 -4.98
C ILE A 471 25.93 3.40 -3.70
N TYR A 472 24.96 4.05 -3.04
CA TYR A 472 24.30 3.49 -1.85
C TYR A 472 23.58 2.19 -2.13
N ALA A 473 22.80 2.15 -3.21
CA ALA A 473 22.00 1.00 -3.62
C ALA A 473 22.86 -0.19 -4.11
N GLY A 474 24.10 0.08 -4.52
CA GLY A 474 25.07 -0.93 -4.92
C GLY A 474 25.14 -1.20 -6.41
N PHE A 475 24.74 -0.22 -7.23
CA PHE A 475 24.94 -0.22 -8.67
C PHE A 475 26.36 0.27 -8.98
N GLU A 476 27.38 -0.54 -8.69
CA GLU A 476 28.73 -0.28 -9.22
C GLU A 476 28.79 -0.78 -10.66
N GLY A 477 28.77 0.16 -11.62
CA GLY A 477 29.11 -0.07 -13.03
C GLY A 477 28.01 -0.73 -13.87
N ALA A 478 27.04 0.05 -14.37
CA ALA A 478 26.34 -0.29 -15.61
C ALA A 478 25.72 0.95 -16.26
N GLN A 479 26.16 1.16 -17.51
CA GLN A 479 25.57 1.98 -18.58
C GLN A 479 25.93 3.47 -18.60
N GLU A 480 26.81 3.79 -19.56
CA GLU A 480 26.85 5.05 -20.29
C GLU A 480 25.43 5.58 -20.58
N PRO A 481 25.21 6.90 -20.54
CA PRO A 481 23.91 7.47 -20.84
C PRO A 481 23.55 7.18 -22.30
N LEU A 482 22.67 6.19 -22.51
CA LEU A 482 21.90 6.05 -23.73
C LEU A 482 20.92 7.23 -23.81
N LEU A 483 21.36 8.30 -24.45
CA LEU A 483 20.73 8.88 -25.64
C LEU A 483 21.53 10.10 -26.10
N THR A 484 22.23 9.93 -27.22
CA THR A 484 22.83 10.99 -28.03
C THR A 484 21.75 11.78 -28.78
N SER A 485 21.82 13.10 -28.75
CA SER A 485 21.72 13.96 -29.95
C SER A 485 21.87 15.44 -29.57
N GLY A 486 22.73 16.14 -30.30
CA GLY A 486 22.91 17.59 -30.17
C GLY A 486 24.37 17.99 -30.01
N GLY A 487 25.13 17.90 -31.10
CA GLY A 487 26.52 18.37 -31.15
C GLY A 487 26.66 19.84 -30.75
N ARG A 488 27.58 20.12 -29.84
CA ARG A 488 28.21 21.43 -29.70
C ARG A 488 29.72 21.23 -29.66
N ALA A 489 30.38 21.77 -30.67
CA ALA A 489 31.84 21.81 -30.76
C ALA A 489 32.44 22.56 -29.56
N PRO A 490 33.64 22.18 -29.09
CA PRO A 490 34.29 22.87 -27.98
C PRO A 490 34.77 24.27 -28.43
N PRO A 491 34.73 25.28 -27.56
CA PRO A 491 35.32 26.58 -27.86
C PRO A 491 36.84 26.45 -27.95
N LYS A 492 37.42 27.02 -29.02
CA LYS A 492 38.87 27.15 -29.19
C LYS A 492 39.42 28.07 -28.10
N LEU A 493 40.43 27.60 -27.38
CA LEU A 493 41.26 28.43 -26.50
C LEU A 493 41.93 29.56 -27.28
N ARG A 494 41.92 30.76 -26.69
CA ARG A 494 43.02 31.72 -26.78
C ARG A 494 43.37 32.18 -25.39
#